data_AF-Z9JRP1-F1
#
_entry.id   AF-Z9JRP1-F1
#
_cell.length_a   1.000
_cell.length_b   1.000
_cell.length_c   1.000
_cell.angle_alpha   90.00
_cell.angle_beta   90.00
_cell.angle_gamma   90.00
#
_symmetry.space_group_name_H-M   'P 1'
#
loop_
_entity.id
_entity.type
_entity.pdbx_description
1 polymer ?
#
loop_
_entity_poly.entity_id
_entity_poly.type
_entity_poly.pdbx_seq_one_letter_code
_entity_poly.pdbx_strand_id
1 'polypeptide(L)'
;MAESTPGPLDSPAPRRRALRNPFRGDAFGKAAEGFARFMGTPAFLVGMTLFCAIWLSWNSLMPESAQFDPRALNFTLLTLILSLQASYAAPLLLLAQNRQDDRDRVQAEQDRQSNERNHATTDFITREIASLRLALNDVATRDFVRGELRDLLEELEGEERGAEGEDRPHRAAPRSRTAGPADARQPSPVPDARLRAILREELAAVLAERSGGAVTMPEGAEAGSASAPAPSPAPEAAPAPRPHRPEEGPRP
;
A
#
# COMPACT_ATOMS: atom_id res chain seq x y z
N MET A 1 38.94 -16.81 -43.17
CA MET A 1 38.57 -18.15 -42.67
C MET A 1 39.44 -18.44 -41.46
N ALA A 2 38.99 -18.73 -40.26
CA ALA A 2 37.70 -18.69 -39.60
C ALA A 2 38.03 -18.79 -38.10
N GLU A 3 37.58 -17.83 -37.29
CA GLU A 3 37.74 -17.89 -35.83
C GLU A 3 36.36 -18.27 -35.26
N SER A 4 36.23 -19.50 -34.78
CA SER A 4 34.99 -20.03 -34.24
C SER A 4 35.01 -19.92 -32.72
N THR A 5 34.34 -18.91 -32.19
CA THR A 5 34.05 -18.78 -30.76
C THR A 5 32.95 -19.77 -30.35
N PRO A 6 33.19 -20.75 -29.45
CA PRO A 6 32.11 -21.57 -28.93
C PRO A 6 31.28 -20.75 -27.92
N GLY A 7 29.97 -20.62 -28.19
CA GLY A 7 29.03 -19.89 -27.35
C GLY A 7 28.75 -20.55 -26.00
N PRO A 8 28.12 -19.83 -25.05
CA PRO A 8 27.82 -20.33 -23.71
C PRO A 8 26.89 -21.53 -23.77
N LEU A 9 27.28 -22.61 -23.10
CA LEU A 9 26.55 -23.87 -23.04
C LEU A 9 25.20 -23.69 -22.32
N ASP A 10 24.16 -23.96 -23.10
CA ASP A 10 22.77 -24.19 -22.70
C ASP A 10 22.70 -25.10 -21.45
N SER A 11 22.08 -24.61 -20.39
CA SER A 11 21.80 -25.43 -19.20
C SER A 11 20.43 -26.09 -19.36
N PRO A 12 20.32 -27.41 -19.60
CA PRO A 12 19.03 -28.06 -19.63
C PRO A 12 18.47 -28.11 -18.21
N ALA A 13 17.49 -27.26 -17.93
CA ALA A 13 16.71 -27.33 -16.71
C ALA A 13 16.18 -28.77 -16.51
N PRO A 14 16.34 -29.40 -15.33
CA PRO A 14 15.81 -30.72 -15.09
C PRO A 14 14.28 -30.63 -15.08
N ARG A 15 13.67 -31.02 -16.20
CA ARG A 15 12.22 -31.18 -16.36
C ARG A 15 11.77 -32.37 -15.53
N ARG A 16 11.71 -32.19 -14.21
CA ARG A 16 11.09 -33.14 -13.28
C ARG A 16 9.64 -33.28 -13.71
N ARG A 17 9.31 -34.37 -14.40
CA ARG A 17 7.94 -34.82 -14.58
C ARG A 17 7.43 -35.21 -13.21
N ALA A 18 6.90 -34.22 -12.49
CA ALA A 18 6.00 -34.46 -11.39
C ALA A 18 4.82 -35.22 -11.98
N LEU A 19 4.79 -36.52 -11.72
CA LEU A 19 3.68 -37.39 -12.05
C LEU A 19 2.51 -36.89 -11.20
N ARG A 20 1.77 -35.91 -11.72
CA ARG A 20 0.63 -35.29 -11.04
C ARG A 20 -0.48 -36.32 -11.04
N ASN A 21 -0.51 -37.15 -10.00
CA ASN A 21 -1.55 -38.14 -9.80
C ASN A 21 -2.88 -37.39 -9.57
N PRO A 22 -3.85 -37.46 -10.49
CA PRO A 22 -5.09 -36.68 -10.41
C PRO A 22 -6.01 -37.10 -9.26
N PHE A 23 -5.70 -38.20 -8.57
CA PHE A 23 -6.46 -38.72 -7.42
C PHE A 23 -5.94 -38.27 -6.04
N ARG A 24 -5.02 -37.30 -5.93
CA ARG A 24 -4.22 -37.13 -4.68
C ARG A 24 -4.37 -35.83 -3.86
N GLY A 25 -5.30 -34.91 -4.14
CA GLY A 25 -5.38 -33.71 -3.29
C GLY A 25 -6.66 -32.90 -3.33
N ASP A 26 -7.30 -32.73 -4.48
CA ASP A 26 -8.37 -31.73 -4.60
C ASP A 26 -9.70 -32.14 -3.97
N ALA A 27 -10.09 -33.43 -4.04
CA ALA A 27 -11.33 -33.90 -3.43
C ALA A 27 -11.24 -33.98 -1.89
N PHE A 28 -10.15 -34.56 -1.38
CA PHE A 28 -9.89 -34.66 0.06
C PHE A 28 -9.57 -33.29 0.68
N GLY A 29 -8.89 -32.39 -0.04
CA GLY A 29 -8.62 -31.03 0.40
C GLY A 29 -9.89 -30.19 0.56
N LYS A 30 -10.83 -30.30 -0.39
CA LYS A 30 -12.16 -29.65 -0.27
C LYS A 30 -12.98 -30.22 0.89
N ALA A 31 -12.94 -31.54 1.10
CA ALA A 31 -13.60 -32.17 2.25
C ALA A 31 -13.00 -31.70 3.59
N ALA A 32 -11.68 -31.61 3.67
CA ALA A 32 -10.96 -31.11 4.84
C ALA A 32 -11.25 -29.63 5.13
N GLU A 33 -11.29 -28.78 4.09
CA GLU A 33 -11.66 -27.37 4.21
C GLU A 33 -13.12 -27.19 4.68
N GLY A 34 -14.04 -28.03 4.18
CA GLY A 34 -15.41 -28.10 4.67
C GLY A 34 -15.50 -28.54 6.13
N PHE A 35 -14.73 -29.56 6.52
CA PHE A 35 -14.69 -30.05 7.89
C PHE A 35 -14.12 -29.03 8.88
N ALA A 36 -13.09 -28.28 8.48
CA ALA A 36 -12.51 -27.20 9.29
C ALA A 36 -13.52 -26.07 9.53
N ARG A 37 -14.26 -25.65 8.49
CA ARG A 37 -15.34 -24.66 8.64
C ARG A 37 -16.47 -25.18 9.52
N PHE A 38 -16.81 -26.47 9.39
CA PHE A 38 -17.86 -27.11 10.16
C PHE A 38 -17.51 -27.22 11.65
N MET A 39 -16.31 -27.69 12.01
CA MET A 39 -15.86 -27.82 13.41
C MET A 39 -15.63 -26.47 14.11
N GLY A 40 -15.33 -25.40 13.36
CA GLY A 40 -15.14 -24.05 13.92
C GLY A 40 -16.45 -23.30 14.24
N THR A 41 -17.62 -23.87 13.92
CA THR A 41 -18.91 -23.20 14.09
C THR A 41 -19.54 -23.57 15.44
N PRO A 42 -20.09 -22.62 16.23
CA PRO A 42 -20.74 -22.92 17.51
C PRO A 42 -21.94 -23.86 17.38
N ALA A 43 -22.59 -23.90 16.22
CA ALA A 43 -23.69 -24.82 15.92
C ALA A 43 -23.27 -26.31 15.97
N PHE A 44 -22.03 -26.63 15.61
CA PHE A 44 -21.52 -28.01 15.67
C PHE A 44 -21.44 -28.50 17.12
N LEU A 45 -20.91 -27.67 18.02
CA LEU A 45 -20.85 -27.99 19.45
C LEU A 45 -22.24 -28.24 20.02
N VAL A 46 -23.21 -27.36 19.72
CA VAL A 46 -24.60 -27.53 20.17
C VAL A 46 -25.20 -28.83 19.64
N GLY A 47 -25.06 -29.13 18.35
CA GLY A 47 -25.56 -30.36 17.75
C GLY A 47 -24.95 -31.61 18.38
N MET A 48 -23.63 -31.60 18.63
CA MET A 48 -22.92 -32.72 19.23
C MET A 48 -23.29 -32.92 20.71
N THR A 49 -23.48 -31.84 21.47
CA THR A 49 -24.00 -31.90 22.84
C THR A 49 -25.42 -32.44 22.88
N LEU A 50 -26.30 -32.01 21.96
CA LEU A 50 -27.66 -32.53 21.86
C LEU A 50 -27.68 -34.02 21.52
N PHE A 51 -26.83 -34.47 20.59
CA PHE A 51 -26.69 -35.89 20.29
C PHE A 51 -26.30 -36.70 21.54
N CYS A 52 -25.26 -36.26 22.27
CA CYS A 52 -24.85 -36.92 23.50
C CYS A 52 -25.96 -36.92 24.56
N ALA A 53 -26.67 -35.79 24.72
CA ALA A 53 -27.76 -35.66 25.67
C ALA A 53 -28.94 -36.58 25.34
N ILE A 54 -29.33 -36.68 24.06
CA ILE A 54 -30.39 -37.57 23.58
C ILE A 54 -29.98 -39.03 23.81
N TRP A 55 -28.74 -39.39 23.46
CA TRP A 55 -28.22 -40.75 23.66
C TRP A 55 -28.24 -41.17 25.13
N LEU A 56 -27.74 -40.30 26.01
CA LEU A 56 -27.74 -40.53 27.46
C LEU A 56 -29.17 -40.63 27.99
N SER A 57 -30.06 -39.72 27.58
CA SER A 57 -31.45 -39.71 28.02
C SER A 57 -32.18 -40.97 27.59
N TRP A 58 -32.03 -41.39 26.33
CA TRP A 58 -32.64 -42.62 25.81
C TRP A 58 -32.18 -43.85 26.60
N ASN A 59 -30.87 -44.03 26.77
CA ASN A 59 -30.31 -45.19 27.46
C ASN A 59 -30.46 -45.13 28.99
N SER A 60 -30.70 -43.96 29.58
CA SER A 60 -30.94 -43.81 31.02
C SER A 60 -32.40 -44.01 31.41
N LEU A 61 -33.34 -43.55 30.58
CA LEU A 61 -34.77 -43.55 30.88
C LEU A 61 -35.49 -44.84 30.43
N MET A 62 -34.93 -45.60 29.48
CA MET A 62 -35.55 -46.86 29.02
C MET A 62 -35.33 -48.04 30.00
N PRO A 63 -36.27 -49.00 30.04
CA PRO A 63 -36.09 -50.28 30.75
C PRO A 63 -34.87 -51.05 30.22
N GLU A 64 -34.21 -51.84 31.07
CA GLU A 64 -32.96 -52.57 30.73
C GLU A 64 -33.07 -53.46 29.49
N SER A 65 -34.27 -53.95 29.15
CA SER A 65 -34.52 -54.74 27.95
C SER A 65 -34.48 -53.97 26.63
N ALA A 66 -34.58 -52.63 26.68
CA ALA A 66 -34.57 -51.75 25.51
C ALA A 66 -33.38 -50.77 25.49
N GLN A 67 -32.48 -50.87 26.49
CA GLN A 67 -31.24 -50.09 26.51
C GLN A 67 -30.28 -50.62 25.44
N PHE A 68 -29.99 -49.77 24.45
CA PHE A 68 -29.05 -50.10 23.38
C PHE A 68 -27.59 -50.06 23.87
N ASP A 69 -27.31 -49.18 24.83
CA ASP A 69 -26.02 -48.99 25.49
C ASP A 69 -26.25 -48.96 27.01
N PRO A 70 -26.14 -50.12 27.69
CA PRO A 70 -26.54 -50.24 29.10
C PRO A 70 -25.76 -49.30 30.01
N ARG A 71 -26.49 -48.60 30.90
CA ARG A 71 -25.87 -47.71 31.89
C ARG A 71 -24.89 -48.45 32.82
N ALA A 72 -25.12 -49.75 33.06
CA ALA A 72 -24.26 -50.61 33.89
C ALA A 72 -22.85 -50.81 33.30
N LEU A 73 -22.72 -50.72 31.97
CA LEU A 73 -21.45 -50.79 31.25
C LEU A 73 -20.86 -49.41 30.96
N ASN A 74 -21.32 -48.37 31.67
CA ASN A 74 -20.85 -46.98 31.55
C ASN A 74 -20.87 -46.44 30.11
N PHE A 75 -21.90 -46.79 29.32
CA PHE A 75 -22.04 -46.33 27.93
C PHE A 75 -20.83 -46.70 27.04
N THR A 76 -20.50 -47.99 27.02
CA THR A 76 -19.33 -48.52 26.31
C THR A 76 -19.42 -48.21 24.81
N LEU A 77 -20.60 -48.31 24.19
CA LEU A 77 -20.75 -48.05 22.76
C LEU A 77 -20.51 -46.59 22.41
N LEU A 78 -21.09 -45.66 23.19
CA LEU A 78 -20.85 -44.23 23.01
C LEU A 78 -19.35 -43.91 23.13
N THR A 79 -18.68 -44.50 24.12
CA THR A 79 -17.24 -44.30 24.32
C THR A 79 -16.40 -44.85 23.16
N LEU A 80 -16.75 -46.03 22.64
CA LEU A 80 -16.09 -46.60 21.47
C LEU A 80 -16.27 -45.71 20.23
N ILE A 81 -17.47 -45.19 20.01
CA ILE A 81 -17.74 -44.30 18.86
C ILE A 81 -16.98 -42.99 19.02
N LEU A 82 -16.97 -42.38 20.20
CA LEU A 82 -16.25 -41.12 20.45
C LEU A 82 -14.72 -41.29 20.32
N SER A 83 -14.16 -42.41 20.79
CA SER A 83 -12.73 -42.68 20.61
C SER A 83 -12.35 -42.92 19.15
N LEU A 84 -13.21 -43.61 18.38
CA LEU A 84 -13.04 -43.75 16.94
C LEU A 84 -13.13 -42.39 16.22
N GLN A 85 -14.08 -41.54 16.63
CA GLN A 85 -14.28 -40.19 16.09
C GLN A 85 -13.00 -39.36 16.21
N ALA A 86 -12.38 -39.34 17.39
CA ALA A 86 -11.12 -38.64 17.61
C ALA A 86 -9.97 -39.21 16.76
N SER A 87 -9.89 -40.54 16.64
CA SER A 87 -8.81 -41.22 15.90
C SER A 87 -8.84 -40.92 14.40
N TYR A 88 -10.02 -40.89 13.76
CA TYR A 88 -10.11 -40.58 12.33
C TYR A 88 -10.02 -39.07 12.03
N ALA A 89 -10.29 -38.21 13.02
CA ALA A 89 -10.18 -36.76 12.85
C ALA A 89 -8.73 -36.31 12.65
N ALA A 90 -7.77 -36.92 13.35
CA ALA A 90 -6.35 -36.58 13.27
C ALA A 90 -5.77 -36.65 11.83
N PRO A 91 -5.90 -37.76 11.07
CA PRO A 91 -5.35 -37.83 9.71
C PRO A 91 -6.05 -36.87 8.74
N LEU A 92 -7.34 -36.60 8.92
CA LEU A 92 -8.04 -35.60 8.11
C LEU A 92 -7.58 -34.18 8.43
N LEU A 93 -7.34 -33.88 9.70
CA LEU A 93 -6.85 -32.59 10.15
C LEU A 93 -5.42 -32.32 9.64
N LEU A 94 -4.54 -33.32 9.68
CA LEU A 94 -3.17 -33.20 9.16
C LEU A 94 -3.16 -32.85 7.66
N LEU A 95 -4.08 -33.41 6.88
CA LEU A 95 -4.21 -33.08 5.46
C LEU A 95 -4.80 -31.68 5.24
N ALA A 96 -5.72 -31.24 6.11
CA ALA A 96 -6.24 -29.87 6.10
C ALA A 96 -5.13 -28.86 6.36
N GLN A 97 -4.28 -29.15 7.34
CA GLN A 97 -3.16 -28.30 7.77
C GLN A 97 -2.11 -28.15 6.68
N ASN A 98 -1.67 -29.25 6.05
CA ASN A 98 -0.70 -29.19 4.95
C ASN A 98 -1.11 -28.21 3.83
N ARG A 99 -2.42 -28.15 3.50
CA ARG A 99 -2.95 -27.25 2.47
C ARG A 99 -3.17 -25.81 2.97
N GLN A 100 -3.39 -25.63 4.26
CA GLN A 100 -3.37 -24.30 4.88
C GLN A 100 -1.94 -23.74 4.84
N ASP A 101 -0.96 -24.55 5.24
CA ASP A 101 0.47 -24.20 5.22
C ASP A 101 0.96 -23.88 3.79
N ASP A 102 0.52 -24.63 2.77
CA ASP A 102 0.83 -24.35 1.37
C ASP A 102 0.28 -22.98 0.91
N ARG A 103 -0.95 -22.63 1.31
CA ARG A 103 -1.56 -21.33 1.00
C ARG A 103 -0.86 -20.20 1.75
N ASP A 104 -0.58 -20.41 3.04
CA ASP A 104 0.10 -19.44 3.88
C ASP A 104 1.53 -19.18 3.38
N ARG A 105 2.20 -20.21 2.84
CA ARG A 105 3.49 -20.05 2.18
C ARG A 105 3.40 -19.17 0.93
N VAL A 106 2.45 -19.42 0.04
CA VAL A 106 2.26 -18.61 -1.18
C VAL A 106 1.92 -17.17 -0.82
N GLN A 107 1.04 -16.96 0.16
CA GLN A 107 0.71 -15.63 0.66
C GLN A 107 1.96 -14.93 1.22
N ALA A 108 2.76 -15.61 2.04
CA ALA A 108 3.99 -15.06 2.59
C ALA A 108 5.05 -14.74 1.51
N GLU A 109 5.12 -15.49 0.41
CA GLU A 109 5.99 -15.18 -0.73
C GLU A 109 5.51 -13.94 -1.49
N GLN A 110 4.20 -13.78 -1.68
CA GLN A 110 3.62 -12.58 -2.30
C GLN A 110 3.79 -11.33 -1.43
N ASP A 111 3.55 -11.46 -0.12
CA ASP A 111 3.71 -10.37 0.84
C ASP A 111 5.18 -9.90 0.88
N ARG A 112 6.14 -10.82 0.81
CA ARG A 112 7.57 -10.47 0.68
C ARG A 112 7.84 -9.65 -0.58
N GLN A 113 7.38 -10.11 -1.75
CA GLN A 113 7.56 -9.35 -3.00
C GLN A 113 6.87 -7.98 -2.97
N SER A 114 5.69 -7.90 -2.36
CA SER A 114 4.99 -6.64 -2.18
C SER A 114 5.78 -5.69 -1.28
N ASN A 115 6.34 -6.19 -0.18
CA ASN A 115 7.16 -5.40 0.73
C ASN A 115 8.45 -4.89 0.06
N GLU A 116 9.10 -5.72 -0.75
CA GLU A 116 10.26 -5.29 -1.53
C GLU A 116 9.92 -4.15 -2.50
N ARG A 117 8.78 -4.24 -3.20
CA ARG A 117 8.29 -3.17 -4.09
C ARG A 117 7.92 -1.91 -3.32
N ASN A 118 7.30 -2.05 -2.15
CA ASN A 118 6.95 -0.93 -1.27
C ASN A 118 8.20 -0.21 -0.76
N HIS A 119 9.23 -0.96 -0.38
CA HIS A 119 10.51 -0.40 0.04
C HIS A 119 11.18 0.36 -1.11
N ALA A 120 11.23 -0.23 -2.31
CA ALA A 120 11.77 0.43 -3.50
C ALA A 120 10.99 1.69 -3.91
N THR A 121 9.66 1.66 -3.80
CA THR A 121 8.81 2.84 -4.07
C THR A 121 9.07 3.95 -3.06
N THR A 122 9.23 3.61 -1.78
CA THR A 122 9.55 4.57 -0.73
C THR A 122 10.93 5.18 -0.95
N ASP A 123 11.93 4.37 -1.29
CA ASP A 123 13.29 4.83 -1.62
C ASP A 123 13.29 5.76 -2.83
N PHE A 124 12.52 5.43 -3.86
CA PHE A 124 12.35 6.26 -5.05
C PHE A 124 11.75 7.62 -4.70
N ILE A 125 10.61 7.63 -4.01
CA ILE A 125 9.94 8.88 -3.60
C ILE A 125 10.86 9.70 -2.68
N THR A 126 11.63 9.07 -1.79
CA THR A 126 12.57 9.79 -0.93
C THR A 126 13.66 10.49 -1.73
N ARG A 127 14.20 9.84 -2.77
CA ARG A 127 15.19 10.45 -3.68
C ARG A 127 14.59 11.56 -4.52
N GLU A 128 13.37 11.39 -5.02
CA GLU A 128 12.65 12.43 -5.77
C GLU A 128 12.31 13.64 -4.90
N ILE A 129 11.91 13.44 -3.64
CA ILE A 129 11.69 14.56 -2.71
C ILE A 129 13.00 15.29 -2.41
N ALA A 130 14.12 14.55 -2.26
CA ALA A 130 15.43 15.15 -2.05
C ALA A 130 15.89 15.98 -3.27
N SER A 131 15.71 15.47 -4.49
CA SER A 131 16.06 16.21 -5.72
C SER A 131 15.16 17.43 -5.91
N LEU A 132 13.85 17.30 -5.65
CA LEU A 132 12.89 18.42 -5.68
C LEU A 132 13.27 19.50 -4.66
N ARG A 133 13.65 19.11 -3.45
CA ARG A 133 14.08 20.06 -2.41
C ARG A 133 15.33 20.84 -2.82
N LEU A 134 16.30 20.18 -3.47
CA LEU A 134 17.50 20.84 -3.98
C LEU A 134 17.13 21.85 -5.09
N ALA A 135 16.32 21.43 -6.06
CA ALA A 135 15.86 22.31 -7.14
C ALA A 135 15.07 23.52 -6.62
N LEU A 136 14.20 23.32 -5.62
CA LEU A 136 13.45 24.42 -4.98
C LEU A 136 14.37 25.36 -4.19
N ASN A 137 15.42 24.85 -3.54
CA ASN A 137 16.36 25.69 -2.80
C ASN A 137 17.16 26.61 -3.73
N ASP A 138 17.60 26.10 -4.89
CA ASP A 138 18.32 26.90 -5.88
C ASP A 138 17.45 28.04 -6.46
N VAL A 139 16.15 27.78 -6.73
CA VAL A 139 15.21 28.79 -7.26
C VAL A 139 14.71 29.76 -6.18
N ALA A 140 14.67 29.33 -4.92
CA ALA A 140 14.21 30.14 -3.79
C ALA A 140 15.36 30.83 -3.03
N THR A 141 16.49 31.11 -3.68
CA THR A 141 17.54 31.88 -3.01
C THR A 141 16.99 33.28 -2.71
N ARG A 142 17.02 33.68 -1.44
CA ARG A 142 16.56 35.01 -0.96
C ARG A 142 17.05 36.16 -1.84
N ASP A 143 18.25 36.02 -2.38
CA ASP A 143 18.89 37.05 -3.21
C ASP A 143 18.29 37.12 -4.62
N PHE A 144 17.77 36.03 -5.18
CA PHE A 144 17.03 36.03 -6.44
C PHE A 144 15.65 36.70 -6.26
N VAL A 145 14.89 36.27 -5.25
CA VAL A 145 13.59 36.89 -4.93
C VAL A 145 13.74 38.37 -4.58
N ARG A 146 14.83 38.73 -3.89
CA ARG A 146 15.16 40.13 -3.57
C ARG A 146 15.63 40.92 -4.80
N GLY A 147 16.29 40.25 -5.75
CA GLY A 147 16.66 40.82 -7.05
C GLY A 147 15.42 41.16 -7.85
N GLU A 148 14.53 40.19 -8.08
CA GLU A 148 13.26 40.41 -8.80
C GLU A 148 12.37 41.44 -8.11
N LEU A 149 12.27 41.43 -6.77
CA LEU A 149 11.54 42.48 -6.04
C LEU A 149 12.15 43.87 -6.23
N ARG A 150 13.48 43.98 -6.35
CA ARG A 150 14.15 45.27 -6.62
C ARG A 150 13.95 45.70 -8.06
N ASP A 151 14.13 44.81 -9.02
CA ASP A 151 13.93 45.10 -10.44
C ASP A 151 12.49 45.54 -10.70
N LEU A 152 11.49 44.88 -10.10
CA LEU A 152 10.09 45.28 -10.18
C LEU A 152 9.80 46.63 -9.48
N LEU A 153 10.47 46.92 -8.36
CA LEU A 153 10.37 48.23 -7.69
C LEU A 153 10.99 49.34 -8.55
N GLU A 154 12.15 49.07 -9.16
CA GLU A 154 12.87 50.03 -10.00
C GLU A 154 12.15 50.30 -11.32
N GLU A 155 11.45 49.30 -11.88
CA GLU A 155 10.53 49.46 -13.01
C GLU A 155 9.38 50.42 -12.68
N LEU A 156 8.70 50.23 -11.54
CA LEU A 156 7.61 51.11 -11.10
C LEU A 156 8.09 52.54 -10.78
N GLU A 157 9.25 52.68 -10.12
CA GLU A 157 9.84 53.99 -9.80
C GLU A 157 10.35 54.71 -11.06
N GLY A 158 10.77 53.96 -12.08
CA GLY A 158 11.12 54.45 -13.40
C GLY A 158 9.92 54.96 -14.21
N GLU A 159 8.76 54.31 -14.09
CA GLU A 159 7.50 54.77 -14.69
C GLU A 159 7.01 56.09 -14.05
N GLU A 160 7.17 56.26 -12.74
CA GLU A 160 6.86 57.53 -12.04
C GLU A 160 7.79 58.67 -12.44
N ARG A 161 9.10 58.41 -12.63
CA ARG A 161 10.07 59.41 -13.12
C ARG A 161 9.92 59.74 -14.61
N GLY A 162 9.47 58.78 -15.42
CA GLY A 162 9.15 59.00 -16.82
C GLY A 162 7.96 59.94 -17.01
N ALA A 163 7.02 59.97 -16.06
CA ALA A 163 5.88 60.88 -16.08
C ALA A 163 6.25 62.34 -15.72
N GLU A 164 7.41 62.59 -15.09
CA GLU A 164 7.85 63.94 -14.68
C GLU A 164 8.93 64.57 -15.59
N GLY A 165 9.45 63.82 -16.58
CA GLY A 165 10.63 64.22 -17.38
C GLY A 165 10.39 64.60 -18.84
N GLU A 166 9.17 64.52 -19.36
CA GLU A 166 8.88 64.76 -20.78
C GLU A 166 8.62 66.25 -21.09
N ASP A 167 9.64 67.10 -20.91
CA ASP A 167 9.64 68.41 -21.60
C ASP A 167 11.06 68.95 -21.84
N ARG A 168 11.77 68.36 -22.82
CA ARG A 168 12.70 69.11 -23.72
C ARG A 168 13.29 68.23 -24.83
N PRO A 169 13.15 68.62 -26.12
CA PRO A 169 13.83 67.96 -27.21
C PRO A 169 15.22 68.59 -27.48
N HIS A 170 15.98 67.90 -28.34
CA HIS A 170 17.22 68.30 -29.05
C HIS A 170 18.59 68.02 -28.40
N ARG A 171 19.34 67.04 -28.96
CA ARG A 171 20.29 67.23 -30.09
C ARG A 171 21.53 66.29 -30.01
N ALA A 172 21.63 65.41 -31.01
CA ALA A 172 22.81 64.91 -31.74
C ALA A 172 24.08 64.32 -31.06
N ALA A 173 24.37 63.09 -31.50
CA ALA A 173 25.64 62.59 -32.08
C ALA A 173 26.53 61.63 -31.24
N PRO A 174 27.20 60.66 -31.91
CA PRO A 174 27.69 59.43 -31.31
C PRO A 174 29.15 59.55 -30.88
N ARG A 175 29.55 58.81 -29.83
CA ARG A 175 30.96 58.62 -29.47
C ARG A 175 31.27 57.16 -29.18
N SER A 176 32.08 56.60 -30.05
CA SER A 176 32.86 55.38 -29.87
C SER A 176 33.99 55.59 -28.86
N ARG A 177 34.16 54.67 -27.90
CA ARG A 177 35.43 54.43 -27.17
C ARG A 177 35.63 52.93 -26.92
N THR A 178 36.54 52.39 -27.73
CA THR A 178 37.68 51.50 -27.44
C THR A 178 37.66 50.49 -26.28
N ALA A 179 38.17 49.31 -26.62
CA ALA A 179 38.28 48.05 -25.87
C ALA A 179 39.14 48.03 -24.60
N GLY A 180 38.83 47.05 -23.73
CA GLY A 180 39.74 46.41 -22.77
C GLY A 180 39.41 44.90 -22.66
N PRO A 181 40.39 43.98 -22.50
CA PRO A 181 40.17 42.53 -22.62
C PRO A 181 40.14 41.79 -21.27
N ALA A 182 39.21 40.84 -21.10
CA ALA A 182 39.25 39.70 -20.15
C ALA A 182 37.95 38.87 -20.38
N ASP A 183 38.00 37.77 -21.12
CA ASP A 183 38.21 36.38 -20.68
C ASP A 183 36.97 35.69 -20.04
N ALA A 184 36.68 34.52 -20.60
CA ALA A 184 35.92 33.37 -20.13
C ALA A 184 34.39 33.42 -19.90
N ARG A 185 33.68 32.78 -20.86
CA ARG A 185 32.46 31.94 -20.74
C ARG A 185 31.17 32.61 -20.27
N GLN A 186 30.42 33.14 -21.23
CA GLN A 186 28.95 33.13 -21.19
C GLN A 186 28.45 31.91 -21.98
N PRO A 187 27.70 30.96 -21.39
CA PRO A 187 26.84 30.10 -22.18
C PRO A 187 25.67 30.94 -22.68
N SER A 188 25.40 30.88 -23.99
CA SER A 188 24.29 31.56 -24.65
C SER A 188 22.94 31.20 -24.00
N PRO A 189 22.02 32.15 -23.77
CA PRO A 189 20.65 31.83 -23.38
C PRO A 189 19.93 31.17 -24.59
N VAL A 190 19.54 29.92 -24.41
CA VAL A 190 18.61 29.21 -25.29
C VAL A 190 17.22 29.87 -25.13
N PRO A 191 16.41 30.03 -26.20
CA PRO A 191 15.41 31.08 -26.27
C PRO A 191 14.12 30.79 -25.46
N ASP A 192 14.06 31.35 -24.25
CA ASP A 192 12.89 31.47 -23.38
C ASP A 192 11.62 31.96 -24.10
N ALA A 193 11.77 32.78 -25.14
CA ALA A 193 10.65 33.32 -25.90
C ALA A 193 9.79 32.23 -26.57
N ARG A 194 10.41 31.13 -27.03
CA ARG A 194 9.69 30.06 -27.73
C ARG A 194 8.89 29.19 -26.76
N LEU A 195 9.45 28.92 -25.58
CA LEU A 195 8.77 28.15 -24.52
C LEU A 195 7.60 28.93 -23.94
N ARG A 196 7.79 30.25 -23.70
CA ARG A 196 6.75 31.16 -23.21
C ARG A 196 5.60 31.32 -24.20
N ALA A 197 5.88 31.26 -25.50
CA ALA A 197 4.85 31.28 -26.54
C ALA A 197 3.97 30.02 -26.50
N ILE A 198 4.59 28.83 -26.44
CA ILE A 198 3.87 27.54 -26.38
C ILE A 198 3.00 27.47 -25.12
N LEU A 199 3.55 27.89 -23.98
CA LEU A 199 2.84 27.86 -22.70
C LEU A 199 1.64 28.82 -22.66
N ARG A 200 1.74 29.99 -23.31
CA ARG A 200 0.61 30.92 -23.45
C ARG A 200 -0.50 30.36 -24.33
N GLU A 201 -0.15 29.68 -25.41
CA GLU A 201 -1.12 29.13 -26.35
C GLU A 201 -1.91 27.97 -25.72
N GLU A 202 -1.22 27.06 -25.02
CA GLU A 202 -1.84 25.96 -24.27
C GLU A 202 -2.73 26.48 -23.12
N LEU A 203 -2.26 27.49 -22.38
CA LEU A 203 -3.01 28.06 -21.25
C LEU A 203 -4.25 28.84 -21.72
N ALA A 204 -4.18 29.49 -22.88
CA ALA A 204 -5.34 30.14 -23.51
C ALA A 204 -6.37 29.12 -23.98
N ALA A 205 -5.95 27.97 -24.52
CA ALA A 205 -6.84 26.88 -24.92
C ALA A 205 -7.58 26.27 -23.71
N VAL A 206 -6.86 25.99 -22.62
CA VAL A 206 -7.44 25.43 -21.39
C VAL A 206 -8.42 26.40 -20.70
N LEU A 207 -8.14 27.70 -20.73
CA LEU A 207 -9.05 28.71 -20.17
C LEU A 207 -10.30 28.91 -21.05
N ALA A 208 -10.17 28.81 -22.37
CA ALA A 208 -11.31 28.86 -23.29
C ALA A 208 -12.25 27.67 -23.09
N GLU A 209 -11.69 26.46 -22.94
CA GLU A 209 -12.44 25.22 -22.68
C GLU A 209 -13.19 25.28 -21.34
N ARG A 210 -12.57 25.88 -20.30
CA ARG A 210 -13.19 26.04 -18.98
C ARG A 210 -14.31 27.09 -18.93
N SER A 211 -14.28 28.07 -19.84
CA SER A 211 -15.35 29.10 -19.93
C SER A 211 -16.61 28.63 -20.67
N GLY A 212 -16.51 27.55 -21.48
CA GLY A 212 -17.63 26.98 -22.21
C GLY A 212 -18.53 26.03 -21.40
N GLY A 213 -18.09 25.63 -20.20
CA GLY A 213 -18.82 24.72 -19.31
C GLY A 213 -19.76 25.45 -18.35
N ALA A 214 -20.74 26.19 -18.87
CA ALA A 214 -21.83 26.70 -18.03
C ALA A 214 -22.67 25.52 -17.50
N VAL A 215 -22.49 25.22 -16.22
CA VAL A 215 -23.22 24.19 -15.47
C VAL A 215 -24.71 24.51 -15.48
N THR A 216 -25.49 23.70 -16.21
CA THR A 216 -26.94 23.58 -16.03
C THR A 216 -27.19 22.79 -14.75
N MET A 217 -27.74 23.47 -13.73
CA MET A 217 -28.23 22.83 -12.51
C MET A 217 -29.63 22.25 -12.78
N PRO A 218 -29.91 20.96 -12.50
CA PRO A 218 -31.27 20.50 -12.32
C PRO A 218 -31.70 20.68 -10.86
N GLU A 219 -32.82 21.37 -10.72
CA GLU A 219 -33.64 21.51 -9.52
C GLU A 219 -34.24 20.14 -9.14
N GLY A 220 -34.16 19.78 -7.85
CA GLY A 220 -34.71 18.53 -7.34
C GLY A 220 -34.28 18.23 -5.91
N ALA A 221 -34.94 18.87 -4.95
CA ALA A 221 -34.80 18.61 -3.53
C ALA A 221 -35.56 17.34 -3.13
N GLU A 222 -34.85 16.34 -2.60
CA GLU A 222 -35.43 15.24 -1.82
C GLU A 222 -34.52 15.02 -0.60
N ALA A 223 -35.12 15.20 0.58
CA ALA A 223 -34.49 15.02 1.88
C ALA A 223 -34.27 13.52 2.14
N GLY A 224 -33.00 13.13 2.31
CA GLY A 224 -32.62 11.78 2.75
C GLY A 224 -31.57 11.88 3.85
N SER A 225 -31.98 11.53 5.08
CA SER A 225 -31.15 11.43 6.28
C SER A 225 -29.80 10.75 6.02
N ALA A 226 -28.71 11.49 6.19
CA ALA A 226 -27.36 10.95 6.29
C ALA A 226 -26.82 11.20 7.71
N SER A 227 -26.58 10.10 8.40
CA SER A 227 -25.94 9.99 9.71
C SER A 227 -24.60 10.74 9.76
N ALA A 228 -24.43 11.60 10.76
CA ALA A 228 -23.15 12.24 11.04
C ALA A 228 -22.07 11.21 11.40
N PRO A 229 -20.82 11.34 10.93
CA PRO A 229 -19.71 10.57 11.45
C PRO A 229 -19.23 11.17 12.78
N ALA A 230 -19.01 10.32 13.79
CA ALA A 230 -18.47 10.68 15.08
C ALA A 230 -17.03 11.25 14.97
N PRO A 231 -16.62 12.17 15.86
CA PRO A 231 -15.25 12.70 15.86
C PRO A 231 -14.23 11.64 16.31
N SER A 232 -13.12 11.53 15.58
CA SER A 232 -11.95 10.71 15.95
C SER A 232 -11.42 11.06 17.35
N PRO A 233 -11.01 10.07 18.17
CA PRO A 233 -10.33 10.34 19.43
C PRO A 233 -8.91 10.88 19.17
N ALA A 234 -8.51 11.86 19.99
CA ALA A 234 -7.18 12.48 20.01
C ALA A 234 -6.06 11.45 20.29
N PRO A 235 -4.81 11.71 19.86
CA PRO A 235 -3.68 10.81 20.10
C PRO A 235 -3.35 10.70 21.59
N GLU A 236 -3.39 9.47 22.10
CA GLU A 236 -3.03 9.09 23.46
C GLU A 236 -1.53 9.31 23.70
N ALA A 237 -1.21 10.06 24.77
CA ALA A 237 0.15 10.41 25.14
C ALA A 237 0.93 9.15 25.57
N ALA A 238 2.15 9.01 25.05
CA ALA A 238 3.06 7.93 25.37
C ALA A 238 3.34 7.81 26.90
N PRO A 239 3.36 6.60 27.48
CA PRO A 239 3.71 6.43 28.88
C PRO A 239 5.21 6.65 29.11
N ALA A 240 5.53 7.44 30.14
CA ALA A 240 6.89 7.74 30.58
C ALA A 240 7.70 6.46 30.93
N PRO A 241 9.03 6.45 30.70
CA PRO A 241 9.86 5.30 31.03
C PRO A 241 9.92 5.07 32.54
N ARG A 242 9.63 3.83 32.97
CA ARG A 242 9.76 3.39 34.37
C ARG A 242 11.24 3.43 34.79
N PRO A 243 11.58 3.88 36.01
CA PRO A 243 12.94 3.77 36.51
C PRO A 243 13.30 2.30 36.77
N HIS A 244 14.47 1.90 36.27
CA HIS A 244 15.08 0.60 36.50
C HIS A 244 15.29 0.36 38.01
N ARG A 245 14.72 -0.73 38.53
CA ARG A 245 15.02 -1.27 39.86
C ARG A 245 16.29 -2.13 39.73
N PRO A 246 17.36 -1.91 40.51
CA PRO A 246 18.51 -2.79 40.49
C PRO A 246 18.13 -4.13 41.13
N GLU A 247 18.39 -5.21 40.39
CA GLU A 247 18.32 -6.60 40.84
C GLU A 247 19.28 -6.80 42.04
N GLU A 248 18.72 -7.15 43.20
CA GLU A 248 19.50 -7.70 44.32
C GLU A 248 19.98 -9.10 43.92
N GLY A 249 21.30 -9.22 43.71
CA GLY A 249 21.95 -10.52 43.52
C GLY A 249 21.83 -11.42 44.76
N PRO A 250 21.96 -12.75 44.58
CA PRO A 250 21.79 -13.70 45.68
C PRO A 250 22.96 -13.58 46.66
N ARG A 251 22.65 -13.41 47.94
CA ARG A 251 23.62 -13.46 49.05
C ARG A 251 23.77 -14.92 49.57
N PRO A 252 24.94 -15.25 50.15
CA PRO A 252 25.51 -16.60 50.21
C PRO A 252 24.84 -17.57 51.18
#